data_AF-A0A7C6TC55-F1
#
_entry.id   AF-A0A7C6TC55-F1
#
_cell.length_a   1.000
_cell.length_b   1.000
_cell.length_c   1.000
_cell.angle_alpha   90.00
_cell.angle_beta   90.00
_cell.angle_gamma   90.00
#
_symmetry.space_group_name_H-M   'P 1'
#
loop_
_entity.id
_entity.type
_entity.pdbx_description
1 polymer ?
#
loop_
_entity_poly.entity_id
_entity_poly.type
_entity_poly.pdbx_seq_one_letter_code
_entity_poly.pdbx_strand_id
1 'polypeptide(L)'
;MLMTRGLDRINLEQRLYVLTEGKGYTCLGFDYTFQVSVKVARWAGVPGPDPEKLGTPEGYADYRRILDAGREHHDRSRTRCPAELTPELVGLEGRRVEVVDRWGEKRRFYVGRSTGWLPIHLEIARIDSVGGGGVVGSPFRSVHVVSYRRR
;
A
#
# COMPACT_ATOMS: atom_id res chain seq x y z
N MET A 1 28.72 5.22 1.45
CA MET A 1 28.29 3.81 1.65
C MET A 1 26.82 3.85 2.06
N LEU A 2 25.90 3.59 1.13
CA LEU A 2 24.47 3.58 1.44
C LEU A 2 24.19 2.38 2.34
N MET A 3 23.99 2.61 3.63
CA MET A 3 23.55 1.54 4.52
C MET A 3 22.07 1.30 4.27
N THR A 4 21.75 0.26 3.50
CA THR A 4 20.40 -0.28 3.27
C THR A 4 19.89 -0.94 4.55
N ARG A 5 19.69 -0.15 5.59
CA ARG A 5 19.33 -0.62 6.94
C ARG A 5 18.17 -1.60 6.87
N GLY A 6 18.39 -2.80 7.41
CA GLY A 6 17.40 -3.87 7.45
C GLY A 6 17.37 -4.79 6.23
N LEU A 7 18.03 -4.46 5.11
CA LEU A 7 18.16 -5.39 3.98
C LEU A 7 19.16 -6.50 4.31
N ASP A 8 18.67 -7.75 4.32
CA ASP A 8 19.46 -8.96 4.56
C ASP A 8 20.06 -9.49 3.27
N ARG A 9 19.18 -9.79 2.29
CA ARG A 9 19.54 -10.35 1.00
C ARG A 9 18.51 -10.03 -0.06
N ILE A 10 18.88 -10.31 -1.30
CA ILE A 10 18.02 -10.15 -2.48
C ILE A 10 17.81 -11.52 -3.09
N ASN A 11 16.55 -11.93 -3.20
CA ASN A 11 16.16 -13.15 -3.88
C ASN A 11 15.67 -12.81 -5.29
N LEU A 12 16.53 -13.02 -6.29
CA LEU A 12 16.22 -12.72 -7.69
C LEU A 12 15.21 -13.71 -8.29
N GLU A 13 15.22 -14.97 -7.86
CA GLU A 13 14.31 -16.01 -8.36
C GLU A 13 12.85 -15.67 -8.00
N GLN A 14 12.61 -15.30 -6.75
CA GLN A 14 11.28 -14.92 -6.27
C GLN A 14 11.00 -13.41 -6.42
N ARG A 15 11.97 -12.64 -6.90
CA ARG A 15 11.91 -11.17 -7.04
C ARG A 15 11.56 -10.45 -5.73
N LEU A 16 12.28 -10.78 -4.65
CA LEU A 16 12.05 -10.26 -3.30
C LEU A 16 13.29 -9.58 -2.71
N TYR A 17 13.09 -8.43 -2.08
CA TYR A 17 13.99 -7.92 -1.04
C TYR A 17 13.64 -8.61 0.27
N VAL A 18 14.62 -9.27 0.89
CA VAL A 18 14.44 -9.93 2.19
C VAL A 18 15.03 -9.03 3.26
N LEU A 19 14.23 -8.66 4.25
CA LEU A 19 14.59 -7.75 5.32
C LEU A 19 14.61 -8.48 6.66
N THR A 20 15.60 -8.19 7.50
CA THR A 20 15.63 -8.69 8.88
C THR A 20 14.82 -7.77 9.78
N GLU A 21 13.86 -8.33 10.52
CA GLU A 21 13.03 -7.60 11.49
C GLU A 21 12.95 -8.40 12.80
N GLY A 22 13.63 -7.91 13.84
CA GLY A 22 13.73 -8.61 15.12
C GLY A 22 14.37 -10.00 14.99
N LYS A 23 13.62 -11.05 15.31
CA LYS A 23 14.04 -12.46 15.19
C LYS A 23 13.60 -13.14 13.89
N GLY A 24 12.95 -12.40 13.00
CA GLY A 24 12.37 -12.95 11.78
C GLY A 24 12.75 -12.16 10.54
N TYR A 25 12.08 -12.50 9.44
CA TYR A 25 12.24 -11.84 8.15
C TYR A 25 10.90 -11.34 7.64
N THR A 26 10.95 -10.23 6.91
CA THR A 26 9.86 -9.78 6.06
C THR A 26 10.34 -9.64 4.63
N CYS A 27 9.44 -9.74 3.66
CA CYS A 27 9.78 -9.74 2.24
C CYS A 27 8.99 -8.66 1.52
N LEU A 28 9.66 -7.91 0.65
CA LEU A 28 9.04 -6.95 -0.25
C LEU A 28 9.29 -7.34 -1.70
N GLY A 29 8.22 -7.48 -2.48
CA GLY A 29 8.33 -7.76 -3.90
C GLY A 29 8.88 -6.57 -4.69
N PHE A 30 9.74 -6.84 -5.67
CA PHE A 30 10.34 -5.82 -6.53
C PHE A 30 9.25 -4.94 -7.16
N ASP A 31 8.27 -5.56 -7.82
CA ASP A 31 7.22 -4.84 -8.56
C ASP A 31 6.37 -3.97 -7.63
N TYR A 32 6.06 -4.48 -6.43
CA TYR A 32 5.36 -3.72 -5.41
C TYR A 32 6.15 -2.48 -4.98
N THR A 33 7.42 -2.63 -4.57
CA THR A 33 8.25 -1.50 -4.14
C THR A 33 8.42 -0.44 -5.23
N PHE A 34 8.57 -0.86 -6.49
CA PHE A 34 8.69 0.05 -7.62
C PHE A 34 7.39 0.83 -7.85
N GLN A 35 6.25 0.15 -7.93
CA GLN A 35 4.94 0.78 -8.15
C GLN A 35 4.58 1.76 -7.04
N VAL A 36 4.82 1.39 -5.77
CA VAL A 36 4.60 2.27 -4.63
C VAL A 36 5.52 3.48 -4.69
N SER A 37 6.82 3.28 -4.97
CA SER A 37 7.78 4.37 -5.13
C SER A 37 7.36 5.37 -6.18
N VAL A 38 6.91 4.93 -7.37
CA VAL A 38 6.43 5.82 -8.44
C VAL A 38 5.28 6.70 -7.94
N LYS A 39 4.28 6.10 -7.28
CA LYS A 39 3.10 6.83 -6.80
C LYS A 39 3.45 7.80 -5.66
N VAL A 40 4.27 7.38 -4.71
CA VAL A 40 4.72 8.22 -3.59
C VAL A 40 5.59 9.37 -4.08
N ALA A 41 6.54 9.11 -4.99
CA ALA A 41 7.40 10.13 -5.57
C ALA A 41 6.60 11.20 -6.31
N ARG A 42 5.61 10.78 -7.12
CA ARG A 42 4.68 11.69 -7.79
C ARG A 42 3.89 12.55 -6.81
N TRP A 43 3.38 11.95 -5.74
CA TRP A 43 2.61 12.67 -4.72
C TRP A 43 3.48 13.65 -3.91
N ALA A 44 4.69 13.24 -3.55
CA ALA A 44 5.61 14.05 -2.75
C ALA A 44 6.34 15.14 -3.57
N GLY A 45 6.37 15.00 -4.90
CA GLY A 45 7.08 15.93 -5.81
C GLY A 45 8.59 15.70 -5.87
N VAL A 46 9.04 14.44 -5.77
CA VAL A 46 10.47 14.06 -5.78
C VAL A 46 10.79 13.14 -6.96
N PRO A 47 12.07 12.97 -7.33
CA PRO A 47 12.48 11.99 -8.35
C PRO A 47 12.04 10.57 -7.98
N GLY A 48 11.46 9.88 -8.97
CA GLY A 48 10.99 8.50 -8.85
C GLY A 48 12.11 7.46 -8.74
N PRO A 49 11.74 6.18 -8.60
CA PRO A 49 12.71 5.09 -8.59
C PRO A 49 13.31 4.89 -9.99
N ASP A 50 14.55 4.43 -10.03
CA ASP A 50 15.21 4.02 -11.26
C ASP A 50 14.83 2.58 -11.63
N PRO A 51 14.19 2.32 -12.79
CA PRO A 51 13.83 0.96 -13.20
C PRO A 51 15.05 0.06 -13.41
N GLU A 52 16.22 0.60 -13.76
CA GLU A 52 17.43 -0.18 -14.00
C GLU A 52 18.04 -0.74 -12.71
N LYS A 53 17.67 -0.15 -11.56
CA LYS A 53 18.13 -0.59 -10.22
C LYS A 53 17.16 -1.56 -9.55
N LEU A 54 16.09 -1.98 -10.23
CA LEU A 54 15.10 -2.87 -9.64
C LEU A 54 15.73 -4.24 -9.32
N GLY A 55 15.61 -4.66 -8.06
CA GLY A 55 16.21 -5.90 -7.57
C GLY A 55 17.69 -5.74 -7.18
N THR A 56 18.18 -4.52 -6.98
CA THR A 56 19.52 -4.25 -6.43
C THR A 56 19.43 -3.54 -5.08
N PRO A 57 20.53 -3.52 -4.29
CA PRO A 57 20.57 -2.74 -3.05
C PRO A 57 20.27 -1.24 -3.28
N GLU A 58 20.71 -0.68 -4.40
CA GLU A 58 20.45 0.70 -4.80
C GLU A 58 18.97 0.93 -5.10
N GLY A 59 18.28 -0.02 -5.74
CA GLY A 59 16.83 0.06 -5.95
C GLY A 59 16.05 0.04 -4.64
N TYR A 60 16.48 -0.79 -3.67
CA TYR A 60 15.91 -0.77 -2.32
C TYR A 60 16.20 0.55 -1.60
N ALA A 61 17.40 1.11 -1.76
CA ALA A 61 17.76 2.42 -1.22
C ALA A 61 16.89 3.54 -1.83
N ASP A 62 16.59 3.49 -3.12
CA ASP A 62 15.67 4.41 -3.78
C ASP A 62 14.26 4.30 -3.19
N TYR A 63 13.73 3.09 -3.01
CA TYR A 63 12.45 2.87 -2.33
C TYR A 63 12.40 3.50 -0.94
N ARG A 64 13.44 3.26 -0.11
CA ARG A 64 13.54 3.84 1.24
C ARG A 64 13.56 5.37 1.21
N ARG A 65 14.44 5.95 0.40
CA ARG A 65 14.57 7.42 0.23
C ARG A 65 13.24 8.05 -0.17
N ILE A 66 12.51 7.43 -1.10
CA ILE A 66 11.23 7.95 -1.58
C ILE A 66 10.14 7.87 -0.49
N LEU A 67 10.10 6.79 0.29
CA LEU A 67 9.17 6.70 1.42
C LEU A 67 9.48 7.73 2.51
N ASP A 68 10.76 7.95 2.83
CA ASP A 68 11.19 8.96 3.80
C ASP A 68 10.78 10.37 3.31
N ALA A 69 11.01 10.70 2.04
CA ALA A 69 10.53 11.95 1.45
C ALA A 69 8.99 12.08 1.47
N GLY A 70 8.27 10.98 1.28
CA GLY A 70 6.82 10.93 1.42
C GLY A 70 6.36 11.23 2.85
N ARG A 71 7.04 10.65 3.84
CA ARG A 71 6.79 10.92 5.27
C ARG A 71 7.01 12.40 5.59
N GLU A 72 8.11 12.98 5.13
CA GLU A 72 8.42 14.41 5.31
C GLU A 72 7.35 15.30 4.66
N HIS A 73 6.93 14.96 3.43
CA HIS A 73 5.85 15.68 2.75
C HIS A 73 4.55 15.62 3.55
N HIS A 74 4.19 14.46 4.10
CA HIS A 74 3.03 14.32 4.98
C HIS A 74 3.16 15.20 6.23
N ASP A 75 4.31 15.17 6.91
CA ASP A 75 4.48 15.90 8.17
C ASP A 75 4.36 17.41 7.96
N ARG A 76 4.88 17.92 6.83
CA ARG A 76 4.77 19.32 6.43
C ARG A 76 3.36 19.71 5.96
N SER A 77 2.75 18.91 5.08
CA SER A 77 1.48 19.27 4.43
C SER A 77 0.24 18.87 5.25
N ARG A 78 0.40 17.94 6.20
CA ARG A 78 -0.70 17.25 6.91
C ARG A 78 -1.66 16.48 5.99
N THR A 79 -1.28 16.24 4.74
CA THR A 79 -2.04 15.42 3.78
C THR A 79 -1.56 13.98 3.79
N ARG A 80 -2.45 13.01 3.49
CA ARG A 80 -2.11 11.59 3.42
C ARG A 80 -1.86 11.16 1.97
N CYS A 81 -0.87 10.29 1.76
CA CYS A 81 -0.52 9.79 0.44
C CYS A 81 -1.53 8.75 -0.04
N PRO A 82 -2.19 8.93 -1.20
CA PRO A 82 -3.20 7.99 -1.67
C PRO A 82 -2.62 6.76 -2.39
N ALA A 83 -1.29 6.58 -2.42
CA ALA A 83 -0.62 5.61 -3.29
C ALA A 83 -1.06 4.14 -3.08
N GLU A 84 -1.49 3.80 -1.87
CA GLU A 84 -1.91 2.46 -1.45
C GLU A 84 -3.44 2.32 -1.28
N LEU A 85 -4.20 3.35 -1.62
CA LEU A 85 -5.66 3.24 -1.65
C LEU A 85 -6.10 2.49 -2.91
N THR A 86 -6.94 1.48 -2.73
CA THR A 86 -7.66 0.83 -3.83
C THR A 86 -8.52 1.86 -4.58
N PRO A 87 -8.23 2.18 -5.85
CA PRO A 87 -8.89 3.28 -6.57
C PRO A 87 -10.42 3.16 -6.60
N GLU A 88 -10.93 1.94 -6.75
CA GLU A 88 -12.36 1.63 -6.85
C GLU A 88 -13.15 1.87 -5.55
N LEU A 89 -12.46 2.05 -4.42
CA LEU A 89 -13.07 2.26 -3.11
C LEU A 89 -12.91 3.69 -2.57
N VAL A 90 -12.15 4.54 -3.25
CA VAL A 90 -11.96 5.93 -2.83
C VAL A 90 -13.30 6.66 -2.82
N GLY A 91 -13.66 7.26 -1.67
CA GLY A 91 -14.95 7.94 -1.47
C GLY A 91 -16.06 7.02 -0.95
N LEU A 92 -15.79 5.72 -0.81
CA LEU A 92 -16.73 4.74 -0.24
C LEU A 92 -16.45 4.45 1.24
N GLU A 93 -15.49 5.13 1.87
CA GLU A 93 -15.16 4.94 3.28
C GLU A 93 -16.38 5.12 4.20
N GLY A 94 -16.58 4.17 5.10
CA GLY A 94 -17.73 4.07 6.00
C GLY A 94 -19.00 3.49 5.35
N ARG A 95 -19.00 3.22 4.04
CA ARG A 95 -20.10 2.55 3.36
C ARG A 95 -19.90 1.04 3.36
N ARG A 96 -21.01 0.31 3.31
CA ARG A 96 -21.00 -1.14 3.08
C ARG A 96 -21.05 -1.42 1.59
N VAL A 97 -20.08 -2.19 1.11
CA VAL A 97 -19.99 -2.59 -0.30
C VAL A 97 -20.13 -4.11 -0.43
N GLU A 98 -20.59 -4.53 -1.59
CA GLU A 98 -20.46 -5.88 -2.12
C GLU A 98 -19.49 -5.81 -3.30
N VAL A 99 -18.46 -6.64 -3.28
CA VAL A 99 -17.47 -6.72 -4.36
C VAL A 99 -17.43 -8.11 -4.95
N VAL A 100 -17.08 -8.20 -6.23
CA VAL A 100 -16.58 -9.42 -6.87
C VAL A 100 -15.14 -9.15 -7.24
N ASP A 101 -14.21 -9.92 -6.66
CA ASP A 101 -12.80 -9.68 -6.90
C ASP A 101 -12.29 -10.24 -8.23
N ARG A 102 -11.00 -10.01 -8.53
CA ARG A 102 -10.40 -10.47 -9.79
C ARG A 102 -10.47 -11.98 -9.99
N TRP A 103 -10.56 -12.76 -8.91
CA TRP A 103 -10.67 -14.22 -8.94
C TRP A 103 -12.12 -14.71 -8.96
N GLY A 104 -13.09 -13.80 -8.84
CA GLY A 104 -14.52 -14.12 -8.83
C GLY A 104 -15.08 -14.37 -7.44
N GLU A 105 -14.31 -14.13 -6.38
CA GLU A 105 -14.82 -14.26 -5.01
C GLU A 105 -15.73 -13.07 -4.68
N LYS A 106 -16.91 -13.38 -4.15
CA LYS A 106 -17.93 -12.40 -3.80
C LYS A 106 -17.98 -12.20 -2.29
N ARG A 107 -17.81 -10.97 -1.82
CA ARG A 107 -17.86 -10.64 -0.38
C ARG A 107 -18.42 -9.25 -0.08
N ARG A 108 -18.82 -9.05 1.17
CA ARG A 108 -19.38 -7.79 1.69
C ARG A 108 -18.62 -7.31 2.89
N PHE A 109 -18.26 -6.02 2.91
CA PHE A 109 -17.58 -5.40 4.03
C PHE A 109 -17.89 -3.90 4.10
N TYR A 110 -17.63 -3.28 5.24
CA TYR A 110 -17.55 -1.83 5.36
C TYR A 110 -16.16 -1.38 4.91
N VAL A 111 -16.10 -0.39 4.03
CA VAL A 111 -14.83 0.17 3.57
C VAL A 111 -14.24 1.00 4.72
N GLY A 112 -13.21 0.47 5.36
CA GLY A 112 -12.40 1.20 6.32
C GLY A 112 -11.22 1.89 5.64
N ARG A 113 -10.56 2.79 6.36
CA ARG A 113 -9.29 3.38 5.96
C ARG A 113 -8.36 3.48 7.15
N SER A 114 -7.16 2.94 7.01
CA SER A 114 -6.12 3.05 8.04
C SER A 114 -5.69 4.51 8.28
N THR A 115 -5.06 4.78 9.42
CA THR A 115 -4.81 6.16 9.91
C THR A 115 -3.41 6.69 9.62
N GLY A 116 -2.51 5.85 9.12
CA GLY A 116 -1.13 6.21 8.80
C GLY A 116 -1.00 7.26 7.69
N TRP A 117 0.24 7.70 7.43
CA TRP A 117 0.54 8.68 6.38
C TRP A 117 0.33 8.11 4.96
N LEU A 118 0.51 6.80 4.80
CA LEU A 118 0.27 6.01 3.59
C LEU A 118 -0.88 5.02 3.86
N PRO A 119 -2.14 5.49 3.89
CA PRO A 119 -3.27 4.64 4.23
C PRO A 119 -3.59 3.62 3.13
N ILE A 120 -3.98 2.42 3.57
CA ILE A 120 -4.71 1.41 2.80
C ILE A 120 -6.22 1.44 3.13
N HIS A 121 -7.03 0.90 2.22
CA HIS A 121 -8.41 0.50 2.53
C HIS A 121 -8.44 -0.80 3.33
N LEU A 122 -9.41 -0.90 4.23
CA LEU A 122 -9.61 -2.05 5.11
C LEU A 122 -10.97 -2.70 4.84
N GLU A 123 -11.00 -4.03 4.87
CA GLU A 123 -12.23 -4.82 4.87
C GLU A 123 -12.72 -4.97 6.31
N ILE A 124 -13.63 -4.08 6.74
CA ILE A 124 -14.20 -4.12 8.08
C ILE A 124 -15.46 -4.99 8.07
N ALA A 125 -15.43 -6.10 8.82
CA ALA A 125 -16.52 -7.09 8.84
C ALA A 125 -17.84 -6.52 9.40
N ARG A 126 -17.77 -5.75 10.49
CA ARG A 126 -18.93 -5.17 11.18
C ARG A 126 -18.67 -3.72 11.58
N ILE A 127 -19.74 -2.95 11.76
CA ILE A 127 -19.65 -1.53 12.12
C ILE A 127 -19.00 -1.29 13.50
N ASP A 128 -19.08 -2.28 14.39
CA ASP A 128 -18.51 -2.26 15.74
C ASP A 128 -17.10 -2.86 15.81
N SER A 129 -16.55 -3.30 14.67
CA SER A 129 -15.19 -3.81 14.60
C SER A 129 -14.19 -2.66 14.71
N VAL A 130 -13.17 -2.84 15.56
CA VAL A 130 -12.08 -1.88 15.79
C VAL A 130 -11.05 -1.83 14.66
N GLY A 131 -11.14 -2.75 13.69
CA GLY A 131 -10.22 -2.86 12.56
C GLY A 131 -10.67 -3.90 11.54
N GLY A 132 -9.82 -4.14 10.54
CA GLY A 132 -10.06 -5.11 9.48
C GLY A 132 -8.76 -5.44 8.74
N GLY A 133 -8.78 -6.50 7.94
CA GLY A 133 -7.68 -6.82 7.04
C GLY A 133 -7.55 -5.77 5.94
N GLY A 134 -6.36 -5.63 5.34
CA GLY A 134 -6.20 -4.83 4.13
C GLY A 134 -7.06 -5.39 3.00
N VAL A 135 -7.62 -4.50 2.18
CA VAL A 135 -8.36 -4.90 0.98
C VAL A 135 -7.43 -5.63 0.01
N VAL A 136 -7.88 -6.79 -0.48
CA VAL A 136 -7.15 -7.63 -1.45
C VAL A 136 -8.01 -7.92 -2.68
N GLY A 137 -7.41 -8.48 -3.74
CA GLY A 137 -8.15 -8.93 -4.92
C GLY A 137 -8.57 -7.84 -5.91
N SER A 138 -8.11 -6.60 -5.73
CA SER A 138 -8.25 -5.57 -6.76
C SER A 138 -7.34 -5.84 -7.98
N PRO A 139 -7.66 -5.33 -9.18
CA PRO A 139 -8.89 -4.60 -9.51
C PRO A 139 -10.13 -5.49 -9.39
N PHE A 140 -11.23 -4.94 -8.91
CA PHE A 140 -12.47 -5.68 -8.77
C PHE A 140 -13.18 -5.82 -10.12
N ARG A 141 -13.94 -6.90 -10.28
CA ARG A 141 -14.84 -7.07 -11.42
C ARG A 141 -16.10 -6.23 -11.24
N SER A 142 -16.57 -6.06 -10.00
CA SER A 142 -17.67 -5.16 -9.66
C SER A 142 -17.59 -4.67 -8.22
N VAL A 143 -18.14 -3.47 -7.98
CA VAL A 143 -18.35 -2.87 -6.67
C VAL A 143 -19.75 -2.29 -6.62
N HIS A 144 -20.54 -2.70 -5.63
CA HIS A 144 -21.90 -2.20 -5.40
C HIS A 144 -22.06 -1.71 -3.97
N VAL A 145 -22.59 -0.50 -3.79
CA VAL A 145 -22.93 0.02 -2.45
C VAL A 145 -24.23 -0.63 -1.99
N VAL A 146 -24.16 -1.39 -0.88
CA VAL A 146 -25.31 -2.14 -0.34
C VAL A 146 -26.17 -1.28 0.58
N SER A 147 -25.57 -0.33 1.30
CA SER A 147 -26.30 0.58 2.18
C SER A 147 -25.64 1.94 2.26
N TYR A 148 -26.46 3.00 2.23
CA TYR A 148 -26.02 4.37 2.48
C TYR A 148 -26.14 4.70 3.96
N ARG A 149 -25.09 5.24 4.56
CA ARG A 149 -25.25 5.95 5.82
C ARG A 149 -25.83 7.32 5.46
N ARG A 150 -27.08 7.59 5.87
CA ARG A 150 -27.50 9.00 6.05
C ARG A 150 -26.57 9.57 7.12
N ARG A 151 -25.81 10.59 6.75
CA ARG A 151 -25.06 11.39 7.73
C ARG A 151 -26.04 12.06 8.69
#